data_AF-A0A529TRA4-F1
#
_entry.id   AF-A0A529TRA4-F1
#
_cell.length_a   1.000
_cell.length_b   1.000
_cell.length_c   1.000
_cell.angle_alpha   90.00
_cell.angle_beta   90.00
_cell.angle_gamma   90.00
#
_symmetry.space_group_name_H-M   'P 1'
#
loop_
_entity.id
_entity.type
_entity.pdbx_description
1 polymer ?
#
loop_
_entity_poly.entity_id
_entity_poly.type
_entity_poly.pdbx_seq_one_letter_code
_entity_poly.pdbx_strand_id
1 'polypeptide(L)' 'VLAATGLHPNIDFALAAITRSLRLPADAPFRLFALGRSVGWTAHAIEQVTSNRLIRPRARYDGPVGI' A
#
# COMPACT_ATOMS: atom_id res chain seq x y z
N VAL A 1 -3.72 13.55 14.42
CA VAL A 1 -3.58 13.55 12.94
C VAL A 1 -4.22 14.80 12.37
N LEU A 2 -5.56 14.94 12.37
CA LEU A 2 -6.26 16.11 11.82
C LEU A 2 -5.71 17.47 12.30
N ALA A 3 -5.59 17.68 13.61
CA ALA A 3 -5.08 18.95 14.14
C ALA A 3 -3.62 19.27 13.75
N ALA A 4 -2.80 18.25 13.45
CA ALA A 4 -1.38 18.41 13.15
C ALA A 4 -1.07 18.43 11.65
N THR A 5 -1.91 17.80 10.83
CA THR A 5 -1.66 17.60 9.39
C THR A 5 -2.77 18.11 8.49
N GLY A 6 -3.93 18.50 9.03
CA GLY A 6 -5.13 18.81 8.24
C GLY A 6 -5.81 17.60 7.59
N LEU A 7 -5.34 16.38 7.86
CA LEU A 7 -5.84 15.15 7.24
C LEU A 7 -6.53 14.24 8.28
N HIS A 8 -7.61 13.58 7.86
CA HIS A 8 -8.25 12.55 8.70
C HIS A 8 -7.33 11.33 8.84
N PRO A 9 -7.34 10.65 10.01
CA PRO A 9 -6.59 9.41 10.19
C PRO A 9 -7.12 8.32 9.24
N ASN A 10 -6.20 7.54 8.67
CA ASN A 10 -6.51 6.41 7.81
C ASN A 10 -6.39 5.08 8.58
N ILE A 11 -6.50 3.95 7.87
CA ILE A 11 -6.37 2.61 8.46
C ILE A 11 -5.00 2.36 9.11
N ASP A 12 -3.92 2.97 8.60
CA ASP A 12 -2.57 2.79 9.14
C ASP A 12 -2.48 3.37 10.56
N PHE A 13 -3.17 4.50 10.80
CA PHE A 13 -3.30 5.06 12.14
C PHE A 13 -4.03 4.09 13.08
N ALA A 14 -5.11 3.47 12.62
CA ALA A 14 -5.86 2.50 13.43
C ALA A 14 -5.01 1.26 13.76
N LEU A 15 -4.27 0.73 12.78
CA LEU A 15 -3.34 -0.39 12.99
C LEU A 15 -2.28 -0.03 14.03
N ALA A 16 -1.63 1.13 13.89
CA ALA A 16 -0.64 1.61 14.86
C ALA A 16 -1.23 1.79 16.27
N ALA A 17 -2.45 2.33 16.38
CA ALA A 17 -3.12 2.53 17.66
C ALA A 17 -3.44 1.20 18.36
N ILE A 18 -4.00 0.23 17.63
CA ILE A 18 -4.39 -1.07 18.18
C ILE A 18 -3.16 -1.91 18.58
N THR A 19 -2.13 -1.97 17.74
CA THR A 19 -0.93 -2.76 18.09
C THR A 19 -0.18 -2.16 19.28
N ARG A 20 -0.16 -0.83 19.39
CA ARG A 20 0.43 -0.14 20.56
C ARG A 20 -0.39 -0.38 21.82
N SER A 21 -1.72 -0.28 21.75
CA SER A 21 -2.58 -0.49 22.92
C SER A 21 -2.48 -1.92 23.45
N LEU A 22 -2.30 -2.89 22.57
CA LEU A 22 -2.11 -4.32 22.89
C LEU A 22 -0.65 -4.70 23.18
N ARG A 23 0.29 -3.75 23.14
CA ARG A 23 1.74 -3.97 23.36
C ARG A 23 2.32 -5.08 22.47
N LEU A 24 1.86 -5.15 21.21
CA LEU A 24 2.38 -6.10 20.23
C LEU A 24 3.80 -5.70 19.80
N PRO A 25 4.57 -6.63 19.19
CA PRO A 25 5.86 -6.31 18.59
C PRO A 25 5.79 -5.12 17.62
N ALA A 26 6.91 -4.39 17.49
CA ALA A 26 6.98 -3.16 16.71
C ALA A 26 6.60 -3.35 15.22
N ASP A 27 6.79 -4.55 14.68
CA ASP A 27 6.49 -4.91 13.30
C ASP A 27 5.08 -5.50 13.10
N ALA A 28 4.30 -5.66 14.18
CA ALA A 28 2.94 -6.18 14.12
C ALA A 28 1.98 -5.40 13.20
N PRO A 29 2.00 -4.04 13.12
CA PRO A 29 1.14 -3.31 12.17
C PRO A 29 1.32 -3.77 10.74
N PHE A 30 2.58 -3.91 10.31
CA PHE A 30 2.91 -4.32 8.95
C PHE A 30 2.52 -5.78 8.69
N ARG A 31 2.75 -6.68 9.67
CA ARG A 31 2.34 -8.09 9.57
C ARG A 31 0.83 -8.23 9.43
N LEU A 32 0.05 -7.52 10.23
CA LEU A 32 -1.42 -7.53 10.16
C LEU A 32 -1.92 -6.95 8.84
N PHE A 33 -1.33 -5.83 8.40
CA PHE A 33 -1.63 -5.24 7.09
C PHE A 33 -1.39 -6.25 5.96
N ALA A 34 -0.19 -6.84 5.91
CA ALA A 34 0.21 -7.75 4.83
C ALA A 34 -0.65 -9.03 4.84
N LEU A 35 -0.95 -9.58 6.02
CA LEU A 35 -1.85 -10.72 6.16
C LEU A 35 -3.23 -10.41 5.58
N GLY A 36 -3.85 -9.29 5.97
CA GLY A 36 -5.15 -8.90 5.43
C GLY A 36 -5.11 -8.59 3.93
N ARG A 37 -4.05 -7.91 3.46
CA ARG A 37 -3.92 -7.52 2.05
C ARG A 37 -3.61 -8.69 1.12
N SER A 38 -3.02 -9.77 1.63
CA SER A 38 -2.68 -10.97 0.85
C SER A 38 -3.89 -11.57 0.11
N VAL A 39 -5.09 -11.50 0.70
CA VAL A 39 -6.34 -11.95 0.08
C VAL A 39 -6.66 -11.11 -1.15
N GLY A 40 -6.65 -9.78 -1.01
CA GLY A 40 -6.90 -8.86 -2.13
C GLY A 40 -5.84 -8.92 -3.21
N TRP A 41 -4.56 -9.05 -2.83
CA TRP A 41 -3.46 -9.25 -3.80
C TRP A 41 -3.65 -10.52 -4.62
N THR A 42 -3.99 -11.63 -3.97
CA THR A 42 -4.24 -12.90 -4.66
C THR A 42 -5.44 -12.78 -5.60
N ALA A 43 -6.53 -12.18 -5.15
CA ALA A 43 -7.73 -11.98 -5.97
C ALA A 43 -7.43 -11.12 -7.21
N HIS A 44 -6.75 -9.98 -7.05
CA HIS A 44 -6.38 -9.13 -8.18
C HIS A 44 -5.33 -9.77 -9.10
N ALA A 45 -4.42 -10.59 -8.56
CA ALA A 45 -3.49 -11.35 -9.39
C ALA A 45 -4.23 -12.34 -10.31
N ILE A 46 -5.22 -13.05 -9.77
CA ILE A 46 -6.08 -13.96 -10.56
C ILE A 46 -6.85 -13.18 -11.62
N GLU A 47 -7.51 -12.08 -11.22
CA GLU A 47 -8.25 -11.20 -12.14
C GLU A 47 -7.35 -10.68 -13.28
N GLN A 48 -6.13 -10.25 -12.95
CA GLN A 48 -5.16 -9.76 -13.93
C GLN A 48 -4.76 -10.85 -14.92
N VAL A 49 -4.49 -12.07 -14.45
CA VAL A 49 -4.15 -13.22 -15.33
C VAL A 49 -5.32 -13.54 -16.25
N THR A 50 -6.56 -13.56 -15.74
CA THR A 50 -7.76 -13.82 -16.53
C THR A 50 -8.02 -12.73 -17.57
N SER A 51 -7.69 -11.47 -17.28
CA SER A 51 -7.85 -10.36 -18.23
C SER A 51 -6.87 -10.41 -19.43
N ASN A 52 -5.79 -11.19 -19.32
CA ASN A 52 -4.76 -11.40 -20.34
C ASN A 52 -4.19 -10.11 -20.98
N ARG A 53 -4.07 -9.03 -20.21
CA ARG A 53 -3.57 -7.73 -20.68
C ARG A 53 -2.25 -7.36 -20.01
N LEU A 54 -1.25 -7.03 -20.82
CA LEU A 54 0.06 -6.57 -20.33
C LEU A 54 -0.03 -5.14 -19.78
N ILE A 55 0.46 -4.95 -18.55
CA ILE A 55 0.68 -3.61 -17.97
C ILE A 55 2.04 -3.09 -18.48
N ARG A 56 2.02 -2.21 -19.48
CA ARG A 56 3.23 -1.63 -20.10
C ARG A 56 3.13 -0.11 -20.28
N PRO A 57 3.27 0.68 -19.20
CA PRO A 57 3.31 2.13 -19.32
C PRO A 57 4.55 2.59 -20.09
N ARG A 58 4.47 3.78 -20.71
CA ARG A 58 5.63 4.47 -21.31
C ARG A 58 5.89 5.75 -20.53
N ALA A 59 7.16 6.02 -20.25
CA ALA A 59 7.59 7.31 -19.72
C ALA A 59 7.87 8.29 -20.86
N ARG A 60 7.73 9.59 -20.58
CA ARG A 60 8.22 10.65 -21.44
C ARG A 60 9.63 11.01 -20.99
N TYR A 61 10.59 10.95 -21.91
CA TYR A 61 11.92 11.49 -21.65
C TYR A 61 11.88 13.01 -21.80
N ASP A 62 12.37 13.73 -20.79
CA ASP A 62 12.46 15.20 -20.74
C ASP A 62 13.90 15.65 -20.40
N GLY A 63 14.87 14.77 -20.64
CA GLY A 63 16.29 15.09 -20.50
C GLY A 63 16.86 15.66 -21.79
N PRO A 64 18.13 16.08 -21.77
CA PRO A 64 18.82 16.57 -22.97
C PRO A 64 18.85 15.48 -24.04
N VAL A 65 18.33 15.76 -25.23
CA VAL A 65 18.68 14.97 -26.41
C VAL A 65 20.15 15.30 -26.70
N GLY A 66 20.99 14.28 -26.86
CA GLY A 66 22.46 14.36 -26.72
C GLY A 66 23.20 15.51 -27.41
N ILE A 67 24.46 15.69 -26.98
CA ILE A 67 25.51 16.52 -27.60
C ILE A 67 25.57 16.43 -29.12
#